data_AF-A0A9Q3DMN9-F1
#
_entry.id   AF-A0A9Q3DMN9-F1
#
_cell.length_a   1.000
_cell.length_b   1.000
_cell.length_c   1.000
_cell.angle_alpha   90.00
_cell.angle_beta   90.00
_cell.angle_gamma   90.00
#
_symmetry.space_group_name_H-M   'P 1'
#
loop_
_entity.id
_entity.type
_entity.pdbx_description
1 polymer ?
#
loop_
_entity_poly.entity_id
_entity_poly.type
_entity_poly.pdbx_seq_one_letter_code
_entity_poly.pdbx_strand_id
1 'polypeptide(L)' 'MLRRNRPAFAIGEEPLGKIKGRDIALYLYIERPYPPMLRRPPYPATLETSKEIEKHINELLHMDVIRNIGHNEIM' A
#
# COMPACT_ATOMS: atom_id res chain seq x y z
N MET A 1 -17.89 -1.30 -28.17
CA MET A 1 -17.39 -2.19 -27.09
C MET A 1 -16.70 -1.40 -25.97
N LEU A 2 -15.65 -0.63 -26.24
CA LEU A 2 -14.90 0.17 -25.25
C LEU A 2 -15.72 1.14 -24.39
N ARG A 3 -16.68 1.88 -24.96
CA ARG A 3 -17.51 2.83 -24.18
C ARG A 3 -18.48 2.17 -23.19
N ARG A 4 -18.96 0.96 -23.50
CA ARG A 4 -20.01 0.28 -22.72
C ARG A 4 -19.43 -0.46 -21.51
N ASN A 5 -18.19 -0.91 -21.62
CA ASN A 5 -17.46 -1.63 -20.58
C ASN A 5 -16.38 -0.76 -19.92
N ARG A 6 -16.47 0.57 -20.03
CA ARG A 6 -15.51 1.51 -19.44
C ARG A 6 -15.12 1.19 -17.97
N PRO A 7 -16.04 0.82 -17.06
CA PRO A 7 -15.67 0.48 -15.68
C PRO A 7 -14.92 -0.86 -15.52
N ALA A 8 -14.82 -1.67 -16.57
CA ALA A 8 -14.04 -2.92 -16.55
C ALA A 8 -12.55 -2.69 -16.86
N PHE A 9 -12.16 -1.47 -17.23
CA PHE A 9 -10.78 -1.11 -17.53
C PHE A 9 -10.19 -0.29 -16.38
N ALA A 10 -8.93 -0.52 -16.06
CA ALA A 10 -8.20 0.32 -15.11
C ALA A 10 -8.01 1.71 -15.71
N ILE A 11 -8.76 2.69 -15.22
CA ILE A 11 -8.65 4.11 -15.54
C ILE A 11 -8.10 4.83 -14.32
N GLY A 12 -7.13 5.73 -14.50
CA GLY A 12 -6.48 6.45 -13.38
C GLY A 12 -7.38 7.42 -12.60
N GLU A 13 -8.66 7.52 -12.97
CA GLU A 13 -9.68 8.33 -12.30
C GLU A 13 -10.43 7.54 -11.20
N GLU A 14 -10.30 6.21 -11.17
CA GLU A 14 -10.98 5.36 -10.18
C GLU A 14 -9.97 4.70 -9.23
N PRO A 15 -10.23 4.68 -7.91
CA PRO A 15 -9.33 4.05 -6.94
C PRO A 15 -9.26 2.54 -7.16
N LEU A 16 -8.02 2.03 -7.17
CA LEU A 16 -7.75 0.59 -7.22
C LEU A 16 -8.13 -0.02 -5.87
N GLY A 17 -9.27 -0.72 -5.79
CA GLY A 17 -9.68 -1.37 -4.54
C GLY A 17 -11.14 -1.23 -4.15
N LYS A 18 -12.01 -0.70 -5.03
CA LYS A 18 -13.48 -0.65 -4.79
C LYS A 18 -14.15 -2.04 -4.68
N ILE A 19 -13.38 -3.13 -4.73
CA ILE A 19 -13.84 -4.51 -4.54
C ILE A 19 -13.98 -4.77 -3.03
N LYS A 20 -15.20 -4.66 -2.52
CA LYS A 20 -15.53 -4.96 -1.13
C LYS A 20 -15.54 -6.47 -0.86
N GLY A 21 -15.09 -6.90 0.33
CA GLY A 21 -15.29 -8.27 0.84
C GLY A 21 -14.19 -9.27 0.52
N ARG A 22 -12.96 -8.82 0.23
CA ARG A 22 -11.78 -9.67 0.04
C ARG A 22 -10.66 -9.36 1.05
N ASP A 23 -11.06 -9.12 2.29
CA ASP A 23 -10.12 -8.90 3.37
C ASP A 23 -9.42 -10.21 3.73
N ILE A 24 -8.09 -10.18 3.80
CA ILE A 24 -7.27 -11.35 4.16
C ILE A 24 -6.83 -11.17 5.60
N ALA A 25 -7.26 -12.08 6.48
CA ALA A 25 -6.73 -12.15 7.83
C ALA A 25 -5.39 -12.90 7.81
N LEU A 26 -4.30 -12.19 8.12
CA LEU A 26 -2.97 -12.78 8.26
C LEU A 26 -2.64 -12.91 9.75
N TYR A 27 -2.41 -14.14 10.19
CA TYR A 27 -2.03 -14.43 11.57
C TYR A 27 -0.55 -14.78 11.64
N LEU A 28 0.16 -14.19 12.59
CA LEU A 28 1.51 -14.59 12.93
C LEU A 28 1.44 -15.76 13.92
N TYR A 29 2.21 -16.82 13.68
CA TYR A 29 2.37 -17.94 14.61
C TYR A 29 3.33 -17.62 15.76
N ILE A 30 3.81 -16.38 15.85
CA ILE A 30 4.76 -15.94 16.87
C ILE A 30 4.18 -14.75 17.64
N GLU A 31 4.43 -14.74 18.95
CA GLU A 31 4.06 -13.65 19.84
C GLU A 31 5.23 -12.67 20.02
N ARG A 32 4.94 -11.49 20.58
CA ARG A 32 5.98 -10.50 20.91
C ARG A 32 6.93 -11.08 21.98
N PRO A 33 8.23 -10.76 21.95
CA PRO A 33 8.88 -9.77 21.09
C PRO A 33 9.15 -10.30 19.67
N TYR A 34 8.78 -9.51 18.67
CA TYR A 34 9.07 -9.84 17.28
C TYR A 34 10.58 -9.87 17.00
N PRO A 35 11.04 -10.66 16.01
CA PRO A 35 12.45 -10.74 15.65
C PRO A 35 13.05 -9.35 15.39
N PRO A 36 14.28 -9.05 15.87
CA PRO A 36 14.94 -7.77 15.61
C PRO A 36 15.04 -7.42 14.13
N MET A 37 15.05 -8.43 13.25
CA MET A 37 15.03 -8.26 11.79
C MET A 37 13.84 -7.43 11.29
N LEU A 38 12.69 -7.45 11.98
CA LEU A 38 11.52 -6.66 11.61
C LEU A 38 11.63 -5.18 12.02
N ARG A 39 12.65 -4.81 12.81
CA ARG A 39 12.91 -3.43 13.27
C ARG A 39 14.05 -2.76 12.53
N ARG A 40 14.47 -3.32 11.40
CA ARG A 40 15.58 -2.75 10.61
C ARG A 40 15.14 -1.40 10.02
N PRO A 41 16.01 -0.37 10.07
CA PRO A 41 15.73 0.86 9.35
C PRO A 41 15.63 0.57 7.85
N PRO A 42 14.89 1.39 7.09
CA PRO A 42 14.88 1.28 5.64
C PRO A 42 16.32 1.43 5.10
N TYR A 43 16.62 0.69 4.05
CA TYR A 43 17.92 0.78 3.41
C TYR A 43 18.08 2.19 2.80
N PRO A 44 19.27 2.82 2.89
CA PRO A 44 19.46 4.16 2.33
C PRO A 44 19.27 4.14 0.81
N ALA A 45 18.45 5.05 0.32
CA ALA A 45 18.27 5.30 -1.11
C ALA A 45 19.06 6.56 -1.52
N THR A 46 19.39 6.68 -2.80
CA THR A 46 19.95 7.92 -3.35
C THR A 46 18.87 9.01 -3.38
N LEU A 47 19.27 10.29 -3.47
CA LEU A 47 18.32 11.41 -3.53
C LEU A 47 17.38 11.32 -4.73
N GLU A 48 17.91 10.90 -5.88
CA GLU A 48 17.12 10.71 -7.10
C GLU A 48 16.10 9.58 -6.95
N THR A 49 16.55 8.41 -6.46
CA THR A 49 15.67 7.27 -6.22
C THR A 49 14.59 7.60 -5.18
N SER A 50 14.94 8.36 -4.14
CA SER A 50 13.98 8.76 -3.10
C SER A 50 12.86 9.63 -3.66
N LYS A 51 13.17 10.58 -4.55
CA LYS A 51 12.18 11.45 -5.20
C LYS A 51 11.23 10.67 -6.09
N GLU A 52 11.76 9.75 -6.89
CA GLU A 52 10.90 8.92 -7.75
C GLU A 52 10.02 7.98 -6.92
N ILE A 53 10.56 7.39 -5.85
CA ILE A 53 9.76 6.57 -4.92
C ILE A 53 8.64 7.40 -4.29
N GLU A 54 8.94 8.62 -3.83
CA GLU A 54 7.96 9.51 -3.20
C GLU A 54 6.81 9.84 -4.16
N LYS A 55 7.09 10.08 -5.44
CA LYS A 55 6.06 10.28 -6.47
C LYS A 55 5.10 9.08 -6.54
N HIS A 56 5.62 7.86 -6.62
CA HIS A 56 4.79 6.66 -6.71
C HIS A 56 4.05 6.38 -5.40
N ILE A 57 4.64 6.68 -4.24
CA ILE A 57 3.96 6.59 -2.95
C ILE A 57 2.74 7.51 -2.93
N ASN A 58 2.87 8.75 -3.41
CA ASN A 58 1.77 9.70 -3.47
C ASN A 58 0.64 9.24 -4.40
N GLU A 59 0.98 8.63 -5.55
CA GLU A 59 -0.01 8.02 -6.45
C GLU A 59 -0.77 6.86 -5.76
N LEU A 60 -0.06 5.99 -5.05
CA LEU A 60 -0.66 4.86 -4.32
C LEU A 60 -1.54 5.30 -3.14
N LEU A 61 -1.15 6.38 -2.46
CA LEU A 61 -1.98 7.03 -1.43
C LEU A 61 -3.26 7.60 -2.04
N HIS A 62 -3.17 8.27 -3.19
CA HIS A 62 -4.34 8.84 -3.88
C HIS A 62 -5.33 7.75 -4.36
N MET A 63 -4.82 6.57 -4.73
CA MET A 63 -5.64 5.44 -5.15
C MET A 63 -6.21 4.60 -3.99
N ASP A 64 -6.01 5.01 -2.73
CA ASP A 64 -6.39 4.27 -1.52
C ASP A 64 -5.82 2.84 -1.45
N VAL A 65 -4.67 2.59 -2.11
CA VAL A 65 -4.00 1.28 -2.10
C VAL A 65 -3.14 1.12 -0.85
N ILE A 66 -2.50 2.21 -0.41
CA ILE A 66 -1.72 2.26 0.83
C ILE A 66 -2.26 3.37 1.72
N ARG A 67 -2.01 3.27 3.03
CA ARG A 67 -2.38 4.30 4.01
C ARG A 67 -1.27 4.49 5.02
N ASN A 68 -1.23 5.65 5.65
CA ASN A 68 -0.36 5.87 6.80
C ASN A 68 -0.93 5.12 8.01
N ILE A 69 -0.05 4.43 8.74
CA ILE A 69 -0.38 3.75 10.01
C ILE A 69 0.46 4.37 11.10
N GLY A 70 -0.21 4.86 12.15
CA GLY A 70 0.47 5.42 13.31
C GLY A 70 1.24 4.36 14.08
N HIS A 71 2.38 4.72 14.68
CA HIS A 71 3.20 3.80 15.48
C HIS A 71 2.43 3.14 16.65
N ASN A 72 1.32 3.76 17.09
CA ASN A 72 0.47 3.28 18.18
C ASN A 72 -0.92 2.79 17.71
N GLU A 73 -1.16 2.70 16.40
CA GLU A 73 -2.42 2.18 15.87
C GLU A 73 -2.44 0.66 16.07
N ILE A 74 -3.35 0.18 16.92
CA ILE A 74 -3.59 -1.25 17.11
C ILE A 74 -4.58 -1.67 16.00
N MET A 75 -4.12 -2.53 15.09
CA MET A 75 -4.98 -3.22 14.12
C MET A 75 -5.71 -4.38 14.78
#